data_AF-A0A348PFW6-F1
#
_entry.id   AF-A0A348PFW6-F1
#
_cell.length_a   1.000
_cell.length_b   1.000
_cell.length_c   1.000
_cell.angle_alpha   90.00
_cell.angle_beta   90.00
_cell.angle_gamma   90.00
#
_symmetry.space_group_name_H-M   'P 1'
#
loop_
_entity.id
_entity.type
_entity.pdbx_description
1 polymer ?
#
loop_
_entity_poly.entity_id
_entity_poly.type
_entity_poly.pdbx_seq_one_letter_code
_entity_poly.pdbx_strand_id
1 'polypeptide(L)'
;MTAQASGTTVSPPSAEFMRSRTSLLTTAFAVASQMPMNPHERDRARVQESVVQACLELGLLDQAAQFADQMQGWRQGIVLALLGQRYAVLGQIDKAREYAARALLVDVGESTWGKDFVATEVARIYVKLGDEGKAYATVAPDLQVERGRIEAERTAKLPESQLDAQADQFDKAIATMNFDLVRGGIDGYLAWIDRVVDDAPRRERALKALSAAIPGLPWDLQVRCNVQLADVLFTHGYKELASLQLDRAGELFRATVFMPEDTAPLGVVVVKARIRMGDTAAARAELRRLRAEFEPRAETIENFLRAASWRSLAEGYQLLGDTNDVGRCYAAALDAGAINPNARPRAEDLSATCVSMAVSGFMPPPELLLRIENIRAGLADPW
;
A
#
# COMPACT_ATOMS: atom_id res chain seq x y z
N MET A 1 -18.78 -31.52 -22.18
CA MET A 1 -17.52 -31.07 -22.82
C MET A 1 -16.84 -30.15 -21.83
N THR A 2 -15.75 -30.63 -21.25
CA THR A 2 -14.98 -30.03 -20.16
C THR A 2 -14.11 -28.89 -20.71
N ALA A 3 -14.39 -27.65 -20.30
CA ALA A 3 -13.53 -26.51 -20.59
C ALA A 3 -12.35 -26.53 -19.60
N GLN A 4 -11.15 -26.85 -20.11
CA GLN A 4 -9.90 -26.69 -19.39
C GLN A 4 -9.61 -25.19 -19.22
N ALA A 5 -9.45 -24.78 -17.96
CA ALA A 5 -8.90 -23.46 -17.64
C ALA A 5 -7.46 -23.38 -18.17
N SER A 6 -7.25 -22.50 -19.14
CA SER A 6 -5.93 -22.10 -19.62
C SER A 6 -5.22 -21.31 -18.51
N GLY A 7 -4.58 -22.03 -17.60
CA GLY A 7 -3.63 -21.47 -16.66
C GLY A 7 -2.39 -21.03 -17.43
N THR A 8 -2.29 -19.73 -17.69
CA THR A 8 -1.06 -19.10 -18.18
C THR A 8 0.02 -19.34 -17.13
N THR A 9 0.90 -20.32 -17.36
CA THR A 9 2.08 -20.54 -16.55
C THR A 9 3.01 -19.34 -16.73
N VAL A 10 2.94 -18.37 -15.82
CA VAL A 10 3.86 -17.24 -15.77
C VAL A 10 5.25 -17.83 -15.50
N SER A 11 6.16 -17.67 -16.46
CA SER A 11 7.55 -18.11 -16.28
C SER A 11 8.16 -17.38 -15.08
N PRO A 12 9.01 -18.03 -14.27
CA PRO A 12 9.65 -17.37 -13.15
C PRO A 12 10.47 -16.17 -13.65
N PRO A 13 10.54 -15.08 -12.88
CA PRO A 13 11.31 -13.91 -13.28
C PRO A 13 12.77 -14.29 -13.56
N SER A 14 13.39 -13.64 -14.54
CA SER A 14 14.79 -13.91 -14.86
C SER A 14 15.69 -13.58 -13.67
N ALA A 15 16.84 -14.27 -13.55
CA ALA A 15 17.80 -13.98 -12.50
C ALA A 15 18.32 -12.53 -12.57
N GLU A 16 18.42 -11.97 -13.78
CA GLU A 16 18.80 -10.58 -14.00
C GLU A 16 17.74 -9.61 -13.46
N PHE A 17 16.47 -9.87 -13.73
CA PHE A 17 15.37 -9.08 -13.21
C PHE A 17 15.34 -9.08 -11.68
N MET A 18 15.52 -10.25 -11.05
CA MET A 18 15.58 -10.36 -9.59
C MET A 18 16.77 -9.58 -9.02
N ARG A 19 17.96 -9.68 -9.65
CA ARG A 19 19.13 -8.88 -9.25
C ARG A 19 18.87 -7.38 -9.35
N SER A 20 18.28 -6.92 -10.45
CA SER A 20 17.91 -5.51 -10.65
C SER A 20 16.98 -5.02 -9.54
N ARG A 21 15.92 -5.79 -9.25
CA ARG A 21 14.95 -5.49 -8.19
C ARG A 21 15.60 -5.42 -6.80
N THR A 22 16.39 -6.43 -6.43
CA THR A 22 17.09 -6.42 -5.13
C THR A 22 18.09 -5.27 -5.03
N SER A 23 18.77 -4.93 -6.13
CA SER A 23 19.73 -3.82 -6.18
C SER A 23 19.03 -2.47 -5.96
N LEU A 24 17.88 -2.24 -6.60
CA LEU A 24 17.09 -1.03 -6.43
C LEU A 24 16.65 -0.84 -4.97
N LEU A 25 16.18 -1.90 -4.31
CA LEU A 25 15.77 -1.83 -2.90
C LEU A 25 16.96 -1.62 -1.96
N THR A 26 18.12 -2.22 -2.25
CA THR A 26 19.36 -1.94 -1.51
C THR A 26 19.78 -0.48 -1.68
N THR A 27 19.73 0.08 -2.89
CA THR A 27 20.02 1.49 -3.11
C THR A 27 19.02 2.38 -2.38
N ALA A 28 17.72 2.07 -2.42
CA ALA A 28 16.69 2.81 -1.70
C ALA A 28 16.92 2.84 -0.19
N PHE A 29 17.21 1.68 0.41
CA PHE A 29 17.49 1.58 1.84
C PHE A 29 18.78 2.32 2.23
N ALA A 30 19.83 2.21 1.40
CA ALA A 30 21.09 2.92 1.62
C ALA A 30 20.92 4.43 1.52
N VAL A 31 20.10 4.92 0.58
CA VAL A 31 19.74 6.34 0.45
C VAL A 31 18.98 6.82 1.69
N ALA A 32 17.96 6.08 2.13
CA ALA A 32 17.23 6.41 3.36
C ALA A 32 18.17 6.48 4.57
N SER A 33 19.10 5.53 4.67
CA SER A 33 20.05 5.41 5.77
C SER A 33 21.16 6.49 5.77
N GLN A 34 21.28 7.29 4.71
CA GLN A 34 22.19 8.45 4.71
C GLN A 34 21.61 9.64 5.48
N MET A 35 20.29 9.71 5.67
CA MET A 35 19.66 10.74 6.51
C MET A 35 20.24 10.65 7.94
N PRO A 36 20.78 11.74 8.50
CA PRO A 36 21.29 11.75 9.86
C PRO A 36 20.22 11.37 10.88
N MET A 37 20.61 10.67 11.95
CA MET A 37 19.69 10.36 13.06
C MET A 37 19.16 11.64 13.70
N ASN A 38 20.02 12.63 13.95
CA ASN A 38 19.61 13.94 14.44
C ASN A 38 19.77 14.97 13.33
N PRO A 39 18.73 15.76 12.98
CA PRO A 39 17.37 15.79 13.55
C PRO A 39 16.36 14.87 12.82
N HIS A 40 16.79 14.03 11.87
CA HIS A 40 15.91 13.40 10.87
C HIS A 40 15.52 11.94 11.15
N GLU A 41 15.67 11.45 12.37
CA GLU A 41 15.35 10.06 12.78
C GLU A 41 13.96 9.61 12.28
N ARG A 42 12.94 10.45 12.46
CA ARG A 42 11.56 10.12 12.08
C ARG A 42 11.40 9.92 10.58
N ASP A 43 11.99 10.80 9.78
CA ASP A 43 11.88 10.76 8.32
C ASP A 43 12.72 9.60 7.77
N ARG A 44 13.93 9.40 8.30
CA ARG A 44 14.78 8.23 8.02
C ARG A 44 14.01 6.92 8.25
N ALA A 45 13.44 6.74 9.43
CA ALA A 45 12.75 5.52 9.79
C ALA A 45 11.50 5.27 8.92
N ARG A 46 10.75 6.34 8.58
CA ARG A 46 9.58 6.25 7.68
C ARG A 46 9.96 5.82 6.27
N VAL A 47 11.06 6.34 5.74
CA VAL A 47 11.52 6.01 4.39
C VAL A 47 12.11 4.59 4.36
N GLN A 48 12.87 4.20 5.38
CA GLN A 48 13.34 2.82 5.56
C GLN A 48 12.18 1.82 5.66
N GLU A 49 11.15 2.14 6.46
CA GLU A 49 9.92 1.33 6.57
C GLU A 49 9.29 1.06 5.21
N SER A 50 9.18 2.10 4.36
CA SER A 50 8.60 1.98 3.02
C SER A 50 9.39 0.99 2.14
N VAL A 51 10.72 0.95 2.26
CA VAL A 51 11.57 -0.01 1.54
C VAL A 51 11.36 -1.44 2.06
N VAL A 52 11.24 -1.63 3.38
CA VAL A 52 10.97 -2.95 3.96
C VAL A 52 9.59 -3.46 3.55
N GLN A 53 8.57 -2.61 3.56
CA GLN A 53 7.22 -2.96 3.08
C GLN A 53 7.26 -3.40 1.60
N ALA A 54 8.02 -2.72 0.75
CA ALA A 54 8.22 -3.14 -0.65
C ALA A 54 8.91 -4.51 -0.76
N CYS A 55 9.91 -4.78 0.07
CA CYS A 55 10.53 -6.12 0.14
C CYS A 55 9.49 -7.19 0.52
N LEU A 56 8.61 -6.90 1.50
CA LEU A 56 7.54 -7.81 1.92
C LEU A 56 6.49 -8.05 0.83
N GLU A 57 6.09 -7.02 0.08
CA GLU A 57 5.19 -7.14 -1.07
C GLU A 57 5.78 -8.05 -2.16
N LEU A 58 7.09 -7.94 -2.38
CA LEU A 58 7.83 -8.70 -3.39
C LEU A 58 8.27 -10.09 -2.90
N GLY A 59 7.95 -10.47 -1.67
CA GLY A 59 8.34 -11.76 -1.07
C GLY A 59 9.83 -11.89 -0.74
N LEU A 60 10.58 -10.78 -0.70
CA LEU A 60 12.01 -10.73 -0.41
C LEU A 60 12.27 -10.72 1.11
N LEU A 61 11.83 -11.78 1.80
CA LEU A 61 11.77 -11.82 3.27
C LEU A 61 13.15 -11.70 3.95
N ASP A 62 14.20 -12.30 3.38
CA ASP A 62 15.55 -12.23 3.94
C ASP A 62 16.11 -10.80 3.86
N GLN A 63 15.89 -10.12 2.73
CA GLN A 63 16.29 -8.73 2.54
C GLN A 63 15.49 -7.79 3.46
N ALA A 64 14.18 -8.01 3.58
CA ALA A 64 13.32 -7.30 4.52
C ALA A 64 13.81 -7.44 5.97
N ALA A 65 14.19 -8.65 6.38
CA ALA A 65 14.74 -8.91 7.72
C ALA A 65 16.08 -8.19 7.95
N GLN A 66 17.01 -8.27 6.99
CA GLN A 66 18.28 -7.56 7.06
C GLN A 66 18.11 -6.04 7.19
N PHE A 67 17.14 -5.46 6.49
CA PHE A 67 16.83 -4.04 6.59
C PHE A 67 16.16 -3.69 7.91
N ALA A 68 15.21 -4.50 8.39
CA ALA A 68 14.58 -4.31 9.70
C ALA A 68 15.61 -4.32 10.85
N ASP A 69 16.64 -5.17 10.77
CA ASP A 69 17.71 -5.25 11.78
C ASP A 69 18.57 -3.98 11.86
N GLN A 70 18.57 -3.15 10.82
CA GLN A 70 19.31 -1.89 10.75
C GLN A 70 18.48 -0.65 11.13
N MET A 71 17.17 -0.83 11.35
CA MET A 71 16.26 0.25 11.75
C MET A 71 16.29 0.46 13.26
N GLN A 72 15.74 1.59 13.72
CA GLN A 72 15.60 1.94 15.13
C GLN A 72 14.19 2.51 15.40
N GLY A 73 13.79 2.48 16.67
CA GLY A 73 12.52 3.02 17.14
C GLY A 73 11.30 2.18 16.74
N TRP A 74 10.11 2.66 17.07
CA TRP A 74 8.86 1.90 16.92
C TRP A 74 8.55 1.42 15.49
N ARG A 75 9.04 2.11 14.45
CA ARG A 75 8.90 1.63 13.07
C ARG A 75 9.66 0.34 12.79
N GLN A 76 10.77 0.10 13.49
CA GLN A 76 11.43 -1.21 13.49
C GLN A 76 10.49 -2.29 14.01
N GLY A 77 9.82 -2.02 15.14
CA GLY A 77 8.82 -2.93 15.73
C GLY A 77 7.70 -3.25 14.74
N ILE A 78 7.19 -2.25 14.02
CA ILE A 78 6.17 -2.44 12.98
C ILE A 78 6.67 -3.36 11.87
N VAL A 79 7.83 -3.08 11.27
CA VAL A 79 8.30 -3.91 10.14
C VAL A 79 8.66 -5.34 10.56
N LEU A 80 9.15 -5.54 11.79
CA LEU A 80 9.33 -6.86 12.39
C LEU A 80 7.98 -7.58 12.56
N ALA A 81 6.95 -6.87 13.03
CA ALA A 81 5.61 -7.45 13.14
C ALA A 81 5.02 -7.81 11.77
N LEU A 82 5.21 -6.97 10.75
CA LEU A 82 4.79 -7.25 9.38
C LEU A 82 5.51 -8.48 8.79
N LEU A 83 6.80 -8.66 9.07
CA LEU A 83 7.54 -9.90 8.77
C LEU A 83 6.89 -11.10 9.45
N GLY A 84 6.56 -10.99 10.74
CA GLY A 84 5.84 -12.03 11.48
C GLY A 84 4.48 -12.37 10.87
N GLN A 85 3.73 -11.38 10.40
CA GLN A 85 2.46 -11.60 9.70
C GLN A 85 2.66 -12.35 8.38
N ARG A 86 3.70 -12.01 7.60
CA ARG A 86 4.03 -12.73 6.36
C ARG A 86 4.42 -14.18 6.64
N TYR A 87 5.22 -14.44 7.67
CA TYR A 87 5.53 -15.80 8.09
C TYR A 87 4.29 -16.58 8.56
N ALA A 88 3.35 -15.93 9.26
CA ALA A 88 2.10 -16.55 9.65
C ALA A 88 1.25 -16.97 8.44
N VAL A 89 1.15 -16.12 7.41
CA VAL A 89 0.46 -16.45 6.15
C VAL A 89 1.12 -17.62 5.43
N LEU A 90 2.46 -17.72 5.47
CA LEU A 90 3.22 -18.84 4.89
C LEU A 90 3.20 -20.12 5.75
N GLY A 91 2.48 -20.13 6.87
CA GLY A 91 2.43 -21.28 7.79
C GLY A 91 3.70 -21.50 8.62
N GLN A 92 4.65 -20.56 8.61
CA GLN A 92 5.88 -20.63 9.41
C GLN A 92 5.62 -20.10 10.83
N ILE A 93 4.88 -20.90 11.62
CA ILE A 93 4.37 -20.53 12.94
C ILE A 93 5.47 -20.08 13.91
N ASP A 94 6.59 -20.80 13.96
CA ASP A 94 7.68 -20.49 14.90
C ASP A 94 8.33 -19.16 14.58
N LYS A 95 8.62 -18.89 13.29
CA LYS A 95 9.13 -17.58 12.86
C LYS A 95 8.13 -16.47 13.12
N ALA A 96 6.84 -16.69 12.86
CA ALA A 96 5.82 -15.68 13.16
C ALA A 96 5.82 -15.28 14.65
N ARG A 97 5.97 -16.26 15.55
CA ARG A 97 6.08 -16.03 17.00
C ARG A 97 7.40 -15.36 17.39
N GLU A 98 8.50 -15.75 16.76
CA GLU A 98 9.80 -15.11 16.97
C GLU A 98 9.74 -13.62 16.62
N TYR A 99 9.23 -13.28 15.43
CA TYR A 99 9.09 -11.90 15.00
C TYR A 99 8.08 -11.10 15.84
N ALA A 100 7.00 -11.74 16.31
CA ALA A 100 6.10 -11.12 17.28
C ALA A 100 6.82 -10.75 18.58
N ALA A 101 7.65 -11.65 19.13
CA ALA A 101 8.44 -11.39 20.33
C ALA A 101 9.49 -10.30 20.09
N ARG A 102 10.21 -10.37 18.97
CA ARG A 102 11.22 -9.36 18.59
C ARG A 102 10.61 -7.98 18.42
N ALA A 103 9.44 -7.87 17.79
CA ALA A 103 8.72 -6.60 17.63
C ALA A 103 8.38 -5.95 18.98
N LEU A 104 7.90 -6.74 19.95
CA LEU A 104 7.57 -6.25 21.30
C LEU A 104 8.80 -5.87 22.14
N LEU A 105 9.99 -6.37 21.80
CA LEU A 105 11.25 -6.05 22.48
C LEU A 105 11.94 -4.79 21.93
N VAL A 106 11.46 -4.24 20.80
CA VAL A 106 12.02 -3.02 20.24
C VAL A 106 11.86 -1.87 21.24
N ASP A 107 12.95 -1.15 21.47
CA ASP A 107 12.89 0.10 22.23
C ASP A 107 12.18 1.18 21.38
N VAL A 108 10.98 1.51 21.81
CA VAL A 108 10.13 2.55 21.22
C VAL A 108 10.29 3.91 21.93
N GLY A 109 11.16 3.98 22.93
CA GLY A 109 11.36 5.16 23.77
C GLY A 109 10.11 5.56 24.55
N GLU A 110 9.95 6.88 24.73
CA GLU A 110 8.81 7.48 25.43
C GLU A 110 7.51 7.52 24.58
N SER A 111 7.56 7.03 23.34
CA SER A 111 6.40 7.01 22.45
C SER A 111 5.34 6.01 22.92
N THR A 112 4.31 6.51 23.61
CA THR A 112 3.12 5.71 23.98
C THR A 112 2.38 5.21 22.74
N TRP A 113 2.10 6.11 21.80
CA TRP A 113 1.46 5.78 20.53
C TRP A 113 2.25 4.76 19.67
N GLY A 114 3.57 4.80 19.69
CA GLY A 114 4.42 3.81 19.01
C GLY A 114 4.29 2.41 19.61
N LYS A 115 4.14 2.29 20.93
CA LYS A 115 3.84 1.01 21.60
C LYS A 115 2.52 0.43 21.11
N ASP A 116 1.49 1.27 21.03
CA ASP A 116 0.14 0.85 20.63
C ASP A 116 0.11 0.35 19.19
N PHE A 117 0.81 1.02 18.26
CA PHE A 117 0.93 0.54 16.88
C PHE A 117 1.66 -0.79 16.76
N VAL A 118 2.80 -0.94 17.45
CA VAL A 118 3.54 -2.21 17.45
C VAL A 118 2.69 -3.34 18.05
N ALA A 119 2.03 -3.08 19.17
CA ALA A 119 1.14 -4.03 19.82
C ALA A 119 -0.01 -4.47 18.89
N THR A 120 -0.60 -3.54 18.15
CA THR A 120 -1.67 -3.84 17.19
C THR A 120 -1.18 -4.73 16.05
N GLU A 121 -0.03 -4.42 15.45
CA GLU A 121 0.53 -5.26 14.38
C GLU A 121 0.94 -6.65 14.88
N VAL A 122 1.38 -6.76 16.15
CA VAL A 122 1.67 -8.05 16.79
C VAL A 122 0.38 -8.84 17.07
N ALA A 123 -0.69 -8.17 17.51
CA ALA A 123 -1.99 -8.82 17.72
C ALA A 123 -2.54 -9.44 16.42
N ARG A 124 -2.35 -8.77 15.27
CA ARG A 124 -2.70 -9.32 13.95
C ARG A 124 -1.93 -10.60 13.63
N ILE A 125 -0.69 -10.74 14.09
CA ILE A 125 0.04 -12.03 13.99
C ILE A 125 -0.71 -13.10 14.77
N TYR A 126 -1.09 -12.85 16.01
CA TYR A 126 -1.78 -13.84 16.84
C TYR A 126 -3.15 -14.24 16.27
N VAL A 127 -3.91 -13.31 15.68
CA VAL A 127 -5.13 -13.66 14.92
C VAL A 127 -4.80 -14.58 13.73
N LYS A 128 -3.75 -14.28 12.96
CA LYS A 128 -3.27 -15.14 11.87
C LYS A 128 -2.74 -16.50 12.35
N LEU A 129 -2.35 -16.63 13.61
CA LEU A 129 -1.99 -17.92 14.23
C LEU A 129 -3.19 -18.63 14.90
N GLY A 130 -4.36 -17.97 15.01
CA GLY A 130 -5.55 -18.52 15.68
C GLY A 130 -5.55 -18.36 17.21
N ASP A 131 -4.62 -17.56 17.76
CA ASP A 131 -4.51 -17.29 19.19
C ASP A 131 -5.25 -15.97 19.53
N GLU A 132 -6.58 -16.00 19.47
CA GLU A 132 -7.42 -14.81 19.69
C GLU A 132 -7.23 -14.24 21.11
N GLY A 133 -7.11 -15.11 22.11
CA GLY A 133 -6.89 -14.70 23.50
C GLY A 133 -5.63 -13.84 23.65
N LYS A 134 -4.52 -14.28 23.04
CA LYS A 134 -3.28 -13.52 23.05
C LYS A 134 -3.36 -12.26 22.20
N ALA A 135 -4.09 -12.27 21.08
CA ALA A 135 -4.32 -11.08 20.26
C ALA A 135 -5.00 -9.96 21.07
N TYR A 136 -6.13 -10.24 21.74
CA TYR A 136 -6.84 -9.23 22.54
C TYR A 136 -6.11 -8.83 23.84
N ALA A 137 -5.25 -9.71 24.38
CA ALA A 137 -4.41 -9.38 25.52
C ALA A 137 -3.24 -8.46 25.13
N THR A 138 -2.84 -8.45 23.85
CA THR A 138 -1.73 -7.61 23.36
C THR A 138 -2.15 -6.15 23.20
N VAL A 139 -3.42 -5.88 22.85
CA VAL A 139 -3.93 -4.51 22.67
C VAL A 139 -4.79 -4.06 23.85
N ALA A 140 -4.52 -2.86 24.33
CA ALA A 140 -5.21 -2.29 25.48
C ALA A 140 -6.74 -2.24 25.26
N PRO A 141 -7.56 -2.49 26.31
CA PRO A 141 -9.02 -2.56 26.18
C PRO A 141 -9.70 -1.28 25.70
N ASP A 142 -9.11 -0.12 25.95
CA ASP A 142 -9.61 1.21 25.64
C ASP A 142 -9.30 1.66 24.20
N LEU A 143 -8.40 0.99 23.49
CA LEU A 143 -8.03 1.29 22.11
C LEU A 143 -9.03 0.70 21.09
N GLN A 144 -10.23 1.26 21.05
CA GLN A 144 -11.33 0.78 20.20
C GLN A 144 -10.99 0.78 18.69
N VAL A 145 -10.26 1.80 18.22
CA VAL A 145 -9.83 1.90 16.81
C VAL A 145 -8.90 0.74 16.45
N GLU A 146 -7.92 0.46 17.30
CA GLU A 146 -6.96 -0.61 17.07
C GLU A 146 -7.60 -2.00 17.16
N ARG A 147 -8.56 -2.18 18.08
CA ARG A 147 -9.38 -3.40 18.13
C ARG A 147 -10.21 -3.59 16.87
N GLY A 148 -10.77 -2.53 16.30
CA GLY A 148 -11.47 -2.59 15.01
C GLY A 148 -10.61 -3.13 13.87
N ARG A 149 -9.33 -2.78 13.83
CA ARG A 149 -8.36 -3.30 12.83
C ARG A 149 -8.12 -4.80 12.99
N ILE A 150 -8.11 -5.30 14.23
CA ILE A 150 -7.97 -6.73 14.55
C ILE A 150 -9.24 -7.49 14.11
N GLU A 151 -10.43 -6.93 14.32
CA GLU A 151 -11.69 -7.56 13.90
C GLU A 151 -11.78 -7.75 12.39
N ALA A 152 -11.32 -6.77 11.60
CA ALA A 152 -11.30 -6.90 10.14
C ALA A 152 -10.45 -8.11 9.70
N GLU A 153 -9.30 -8.34 10.34
CA GLU A 153 -8.41 -9.48 10.08
C GLU A 153 -9.03 -10.83 10.51
N ARG A 154 -9.82 -10.83 11.58
CA ARG A 154 -10.48 -12.02 12.14
C ARG A 154 -11.55 -12.60 11.22
N THR A 155 -12.14 -11.74 10.38
CA THR A 155 -13.18 -12.08 9.38
C THR A 155 -12.87 -13.35 8.59
N ALA A 156 -11.62 -13.55 8.18
CA ALA A 156 -11.21 -14.72 7.39
C ALA A 156 -11.34 -16.06 8.13
N LYS A 157 -11.43 -16.05 9.47
CA LYS A 157 -11.40 -17.25 10.32
C LYS A 157 -12.62 -17.47 11.20
N LEU A 158 -13.51 -16.49 11.26
CA LEU A 158 -14.73 -16.60 12.06
C LEU A 158 -15.59 -17.81 11.65
N PRO A 159 -16.22 -18.51 12.61
CA PRO A 159 -17.26 -19.47 12.29
C PRO A 159 -18.43 -18.80 11.56
N GLU A 160 -19.08 -19.52 10.65
CA GLU A 160 -20.21 -18.98 9.86
C GLU A 160 -21.34 -18.45 10.75
N SER A 161 -21.58 -19.09 11.90
CA SER A 161 -22.57 -18.67 12.90
C SER A 161 -22.29 -17.32 13.56
N GLN A 162 -21.07 -16.78 13.42
CA GLN A 162 -20.66 -15.52 14.01
C GLN A 162 -20.58 -14.36 13.00
N LEU A 163 -20.76 -14.64 11.70
CA LEU A 163 -20.61 -13.63 10.64
C LEU A 163 -21.63 -12.50 10.75
N ASP A 164 -22.88 -12.81 11.08
CA ASP A 164 -23.93 -11.79 11.19
C ASP A 164 -23.74 -10.90 12.42
N ALA A 165 -23.28 -11.49 13.54
CA ALA A 165 -22.92 -10.75 14.74
C ALA A 165 -21.70 -9.84 14.51
N GLN A 166 -20.76 -10.23 13.64
CA GLN A 166 -19.65 -9.37 13.24
C GLN A 166 -20.14 -8.20 12.38
N ALA A 167 -21.02 -8.44 11.41
CA ALA A 167 -21.63 -7.37 10.61
C ALA A 167 -22.40 -6.37 11.47
N ASP A 168 -23.09 -6.82 12.54
CA ASP A 168 -23.74 -5.93 13.51
C ASP A 168 -22.74 -4.99 14.22
N GLN A 169 -21.51 -5.43 14.44
CA GLN A 169 -20.47 -4.58 15.02
C GLN A 169 -20.00 -3.50 14.05
N PHE A 170 -19.83 -3.85 12.76
CA PHE A 170 -19.50 -2.88 11.73
C PHE A 170 -20.61 -1.84 11.54
N ASP A 171 -21.88 -2.26 11.58
CA ASP A 171 -23.02 -1.35 11.55
C ASP A 171 -23.01 -0.38 12.74
N LYS A 172 -22.74 -0.87 13.95
CA LYS A 172 -22.61 -0.03 15.15
C LYS A 172 -21.46 0.97 15.00
N ALA A 173 -20.31 0.54 14.47
CA ALA A 173 -19.16 1.40 14.26
C ALA A 173 -19.47 2.52 13.26
N ILE A 174 -20.11 2.20 12.13
CA ILE A 174 -20.57 3.17 11.13
C ILE A 174 -21.60 4.14 11.72
N ALA A 175 -22.53 3.65 12.55
CA ALA A 175 -23.55 4.48 13.17
C ALA A 175 -23.01 5.52 14.17
N THR A 176 -21.78 5.36 14.66
CA THR A 176 -21.18 6.33 15.60
C THR A 176 -20.90 7.71 14.99
N MET A 177 -20.79 7.79 13.66
CA MET A 177 -20.32 8.98 12.93
C MET A 177 -18.92 9.49 13.36
N ASN A 178 -18.20 8.73 14.19
CA ASN A 178 -16.81 8.99 14.50
C ASN A 178 -15.95 8.50 13.33
N PHE A 179 -15.13 9.38 12.77
CA PHE A 179 -14.38 9.09 11.54
C PHE A 179 -13.57 7.80 11.61
N ASP A 180 -12.82 7.57 12.70
CA ASP A 180 -11.96 6.40 12.84
C ASP A 180 -12.76 5.10 12.99
N LEU A 181 -13.87 5.15 13.72
CA LEU A 181 -14.77 4.00 13.88
C LEU A 181 -15.54 3.70 12.60
N VAL A 182 -16.01 4.73 11.89
CA VAL A 182 -16.65 4.60 10.58
C VAL A 182 -15.68 3.98 9.58
N ARG A 183 -14.42 4.45 9.56
CA ARG A 183 -13.37 3.88 8.72
C ARG A 183 -13.14 2.41 9.04
N GLY A 184 -13.02 2.06 10.32
CA GLY A 184 -12.88 0.67 10.77
C GLY A 184 -14.07 -0.21 10.35
N GLY A 185 -15.30 0.30 10.43
CA GLY A 185 -16.50 -0.42 9.97
C GLY A 185 -16.53 -0.62 8.45
N ILE A 186 -16.10 0.36 7.66
CA ILE A 186 -15.97 0.26 6.21
C ILE A 186 -14.90 -0.77 5.83
N ASP A 187 -13.71 -0.69 6.44
CA ASP A 187 -12.62 -1.64 6.19
C ASP A 187 -13.02 -3.06 6.60
N GLY A 188 -13.75 -3.20 7.71
CA GLY A 188 -14.37 -4.45 8.16
C GLY A 188 -15.34 -5.02 7.12
N TYR A 189 -16.27 -4.20 6.59
CA TYR A 189 -17.20 -4.64 5.55
C TYR A 189 -16.51 -4.99 4.22
N LEU A 190 -15.44 -4.30 3.84
CA LEU A 190 -14.65 -4.62 2.64
C LEU A 190 -13.92 -5.97 2.77
N ALA A 191 -13.43 -6.31 3.97
CA ALA A 191 -12.90 -7.64 4.25
C ALA A 191 -14.00 -8.70 4.35
N TRP A 192 -15.16 -8.34 4.89
CA TRP A 192 -16.30 -9.24 5.10
C TRP A 192 -16.95 -9.65 3.79
N ILE A 193 -17.18 -8.71 2.87
CA ILE A 193 -17.77 -9.02 1.58
C ILE A 193 -16.90 -10.01 0.77
N ASP A 194 -15.57 -9.93 0.86
CA ASP A 194 -14.67 -10.91 0.23
C ASP A 194 -14.97 -12.35 0.65
N ARG A 195 -15.44 -12.55 1.88
CA ARG A 195 -15.82 -13.86 2.41
C ARG A 195 -17.24 -14.30 2.07
N VAL A 196 -18.19 -13.36 2.04
CA VAL A 196 -19.63 -13.67 1.98
C VAL A 196 -20.28 -13.26 0.66
N VAL A 197 -19.50 -12.86 -0.34
CA VAL A 197 -20.03 -12.33 -1.61
C VAL A 197 -21.00 -13.29 -2.30
N ASP A 198 -20.84 -14.60 -2.15
CA ASP A 198 -21.73 -15.61 -2.75
C ASP A 198 -23.04 -15.82 -1.98
N ASP A 199 -23.12 -15.36 -0.74
CA ASP A 199 -24.34 -15.32 0.06
C ASP A 199 -25.12 -14.04 -0.29
N ALA A 200 -26.18 -14.17 -1.09
CA ALA A 200 -26.91 -13.01 -1.62
C ALA A 200 -27.45 -12.05 -0.54
N PRO A 201 -28.16 -12.52 0.52
CA PRO A 201 -28.57 -11.67 1.63
C PRO A 201 -27.41 -10.91 2.30
N ARG A 202 -26.28 -11.59 2.55
CA ARG A 202 -25.12 -10.97 3.20
C ARG A 202 -24.39 -10.00 2.27
N ARG A 203 -24.22 -10.34 1.00
CA ARG A 203 -23.68 -9.45 -0.04
C ARG A 203 -24.52 -8.17 -0.12
N GLU A 204 -25.84 -8.28 -0.19
CA GLU A 204 -26.74 -7.12 -0.26
C GLU A 204 -26.65 -6.24 0.99
N ARG A 205 -26.54 -6.85 2.18
CA ARG A 205 -26.29 -6.12 3.43
C ARG A 205 -24.99 -5.31 3.37
N ALA A 206 -23.88 -5.94 2.98
CA ALA A 206 -22.58 -5.28 2.87
C ALA A 206 -22.62 -4.12 1.86
N LEU A 207 -23.15 -4.37 0.66
CA LEU A 207 -23.26 -3.35 -0.39
C LEU A 207 -24.13 -2.17 0.07
N LYS A 208 -25.24 -2.44 0.76
CA LYS A 208 -26.10 -1.40 1.33
C LYS A 208 -25.35 -0.56 2.37
N ALA A 209 -24.70 -1.20 3.35
CA ALA A 209 -23.95 -0.50 4.40
C ALA A 209 -22.81 0.36 3.81
N LEU A 210 -22.01 -0.19 2.89
CA LEU A 210 -20.93 0.52 2.21
C LEU A 210 -21.46 1.69 1.38
N SER A 211 -22.56 1.50 0.64
CA SER A 211 -23.16 2.56 -0.18
C SER A 211 -23.64 3.77 0.64
N ALA A 212 -24.05 3.54 1.89
CA ALA A 212 -24.49 4.57 2.81
C ALA A 212 -23.31 5.25 3.56
N ALA A 213 -22.28 4.48 3.91
CA ALA A 213 -21.16 4.97 4.71
C ALA A 213 -20.09 5.70 3.89
N ILE A 214 -19.75 5.20 2.70
CA ILE A 214 -18.68 5.75 1.85
C ILE A 214 -18.86 7.25 1.58
N PRO A 215 -20.05 7.79 1.23
CA PRO A 215 -20.22 9.22 0.98
C PRO A 215 -19.85 10.16 2.15
N GLY A 216 -19.74 9.64 3.37
CA GLY A 216 -19.29 10.40 4.54
C GLY A 216 -17.76 10.54 4.65
N LEU A 217 -16.99 9.89 3.78
CA LEU A 217 -15.52 9.98 3.77
C LEU A 217 -15.01 11.16 2.92
N PRO A 218 -13.78 11.63 3.14
CA PRO A 218 -13.04 12.45 2.17
C PRO A 218 -13.01 11.83 0.76
N TRP A 219 -12.99 12.69 -0.27
CA TRP A 219 -13.15 12.27 -1.67
C TRP A 219 -12.10 11.25 -2.15
N ASP A 220 -10.86 11.40 -1.72
CA ASP A 220 -9.77 10.46 -2.02
C ASP A 220 -10.05 9.06 -1.45
N LEU A 221 -10.56 8.99 -0.22
CA LEU A 221 -10.96 7.74 0.42
C LEU A 221 -12.20 7.14 -0.24
N GLN A 222 -13.15 7.96 -0.69
CA GLN A 222 -14.28 7.48 -1.46
C GLN A 222 -13.84 6.80 -2.75
N VAL A 223 -12.93 7.41 -3.52
CA VAL A 223 -12.38 6.81 -4.75
C VAL A 223 -11.71 5.47 -4.43
N ARG A 224 -10.85 5.42 -3.40
CA ARG A 224 -10.14 4.20 -3.01
C ARG A 224 -11.07 3.09 -2.54
N CYS A 225 -12.09 3.39 -1.72
CA CYS A 225 -13.06 2.40 -1.25
C CYS A 225 -13.89 1.81 -2.39
N ASN A 226 -14.33 2.63 -3.35
CA ASN A 226 -15.06 2.13 -4.52
C ASN A 226 -14.16 1.26 -5.40
N VAL A 227 -12.88 1.61 -5.60
CA VAL A 227 -11.91 0.76 -6.31
C VAL A 227 -11.69 -0.56 -5.58
N GLN A 228 -11.50 -0.55 -4.27
CA GLN A 228 -11.31 -1.78 -3.48
C GLN A 228 -12.53 -2.69 -3.54
N LEU A 229 -13.74 -2.13 -3.43
CA LEU A 229 -14.98 -2.90 -3.57
C LEU A 229 -15.10 -3.49 -4.99
N ALA A 230 -14.73 -2.72 -6.02
CA ALA A 230 -14.71 -3.20 -7.39
C ALA A 230 -13.74 -4.39 -7.56
N ASP A 231 -12.53 -4.31 -7.00
CA ASP A 231 -11.54 -5.38 -7.05
C ASP A 231 -12.04 -6.68 -6.38
N VAL A 232 -12.68 -6.57 -5.20
CA VAL A 232 -13.27 -7.73 -4.51
C VAL A 232 -14.35 -8.37 -5.38
N LEU A 233 -15.32 -7.58 -5.86
CA LEU A 233 -16.40 -8.09 -6.71
C LEU A 233 -15.88 -8.74 -8.00
N PHE A 234 -14.85 -8.14 -8.61
CA PHE A 234 -14.24 -8.68 -9.83
C PHE A 234 -13.54 -10.03 -9.59
N THR A 235 -12.80 -10.15 -8.48
CA THR A 235 -12.09 -11.38 -8.09
C THR A 235 -13.05 -12.57 -7.95
N HIS A 236 -14.26 -12.32 -7.46
CA HIS A 236 -15.32 -13.33 -7.31
C HIS A 236 -16.25 -13.46 -8.54
N GLY A 237 -15.90 -12.82 -9.67
CA GLY A 237 -16.62 -12.97 -10.94
C GLY A 237 -17.88 -12.11 -11.10
N TYR A 238 -18.20 -11.23 -10.16
CA TYR A 238 -19.34 -10.29 -10.23
C TYR A 238 -19.01 -9.07 -11.09
N LYS A 239 -18.74 -9.30 -12.39
CA LYS A 239 -18.21 -8.29 -13.31
C LYS A 239 -19.08 -7.05 -13.44
N GLU A 240 -20.41 -7.21 -13.50
CA GLU A 240 -21.33 -6.07 -13.64
C GLU A 240 -21.30 -5.16 -12.41
N LEU A 241 -21.33 -5.74 -11.20
CA LEU A 241 -21.21 -4.99 -9.96
C LEU A 241 -19.83 -4.34 -9.81
N ALA A 242 -18.77 -5.06 -10.21
CA ALA A 242 -17.41 -4.52 -10.21
C ALA A 242 -17.29 -3.29 -11.12
N SER A 243 -17.78 -3.38 -12.36
CA SER A 243 -17.80 -2.26 -13.29
C SER A 243 -18.59 -1.07 -12.75
N LEU A 244 -19.75 -1.30 -12.12
CA LEU A 244 -20.54 -0.23 -11.50
C LEU A 244 -19.75 0.53 -10.43
N GLN A 245 -19.02 -0.17 -9.55
CA GLN A 245 -18.22 0.50 -8.51
C GLN A 245 -17.01 1.21 -9.10
N LEU A 246 -16.37 0.63 -10.12
CA LEU A 246 -15.24 1.26 -10.80
C LEU A 246 -15.65 2.52 -11.58
N ASP A 247 -16.82 2.50 -12.21
CA ASP A 247 -17.36 3.68 -12.89
C ASP A 247 -17.73 4.77 -11.88
N ARG A 248 -18.33 4.41 -10.74
CA ARG A 248 -18.56 5.35 -9.64
C ARG A 248 -17.26 5.99 -9.15
N ALA A 249 -16.19 5.22 -8.98
CA ALA A 249 -14.88 5.75 -8.60
C ALA A 249 -14.33 6.72 -9.66
N GLY A 250 -14.44 6.37 -10.94
CA GLY A 250 -13.96 7.19 -12.05
C GLY A 250 -14.78 8.48 -12.26
N GLU A 251 -16.10 8.41 -12.13
CA GLU A 251 -16.99 9.56 -12.18
C GLU A 251 -16.72 10.52 -11.03
N LEU A 252 -16.62 9.98 -9.80
CA LEU A 252 -16.28 10.79 -8.64
C LEU A 252 -14.94 11.49 -8.83
N PHE A 253 -13.91 10.75 -9.25
CA PHE A 253 -12.60 11.32 -9.52
C PHE A 253 -12.65 12.44 -10.56
N ARG A 254 -13.39 12.27 -11.66
CA ARG A 254 -13.52 13.31 -12.71
C ARG A 254 -14.35 14.52 -12.29
N ALA A 255 -15.31 14.33 -11.39
CA ALA A 255 -16.18 15.40 -10.90
C ALA A 255 -15.52 16.26 -9.82
N THR A 256 -14.47 15.75 -9.17
CA THR A 256 -13.75 16.45 -8.10
C THR A 256 -12.54 17.20 -8.64
N VAL A 257 -12.37 18.45 -8.18
CA VAL A 257 -11.15 19.23 -8.41
C VAL A 257 -10.16 18.89 -7.30
N PHE A 258 -9.15 18.10 -7.62
CA PHE A 258 -8.04 17.78 -6.71
C PHE A 258 -6.91 18.80 -6.83
N MET A 259 -6.05 18.81 -5.82
CA MET A 259 -4.77 19.50 -5.93
C MET A 259 -3.94 18.90 -7.07
N PRO A 260 -3.13 19.70 -7.79
CA PRO A 260 -2.35 19.19 -8.92
C PRO A 260 -1.41 18.03 -8.57
N GLU A 261 -0.85 18.02 -7.36
CA GLU A 261 -0.03 16.94 -6.81
C GLU A 261 -0.79 15.64 -6.55
N ASP A 262 -2.11 15.70 -6.31
CA ASP A 262 -2.94 14.53 -5.99
C ASP A 262 -3.62 13.93 -7.23
N THR A 263 -3.76 14.73 -8.29
CA THR A 263 -4.53 14.37 -9.49
C THR A 263 -3.98 13.10 -10.16
N ALA A 264 -2.68 13.06 -10.44
CA ALA A 264 -2.07 11.89 -11.06
C ALA A 264 -2.04 10.67 -10.13
N PRO A 265 -1.59 10.76 -8.86
CA PRO A 265 -1.63 9.62 -7.94
C PRO A 265 -3.02 9.02 -7.75
N LEU A 266 -4.07 9.84 -7.56
CA LEU A 266 -5.43 9.34 -7.38
C LEU A 266 -6.03 8.80 -8.69
N GLY A 267 -5.84 9.49 -9.81
CA GLY A 267 -6.32 9.02 -11.10
C GLY A 267 -5.70 7.68 -11.51
N VAL A 268 -4.41 7.48 -11.20
CA VAL A 268 -3.71 6.22 -11.46
C VAL A 268 -4.32 5.06 -10.64
N VAL A 269 -4.88 5.29 -9.46
CA VAL A 269 -5.58 4.22 -8.71
C VAL A 269 -6.74 3.67 -9.52
N VAL A 270 -7.54 4.54 -10.15
CA VAL A 270 -8.65 4.15 -11.04
C VAL A 270 -8.13 3.45 -12.31
N VAL A 271 -7.06 3.97 -12.91
CA VAL A 271 -6.40 3.35 -14.08
C VAL A 271 -5.97 1.92 -13.77
N LYS A 272 -5.25 1.71 -12.66
CA LYS A 272 -4.75 0.38 -12.27
C LYS A 272 -5.89 -0.63 -12.13
N ALA A 273 -7.03 -0.20 -11.57
CA ALA A 273 -8.23 -1.02 -11.48
C ALA A 273 -8.82 -1.35 -12.86
N ARG A 274 -8.92 -0.37 -13.77
CA ARG A 274 -9.35 -0.61 -15.16
C ARG A 274 -8.49 -1.64 -15.88
N ILE A 275 -7.16 -1.55 -15.72
CA ILE A 275 -6.23 -2.52 -16.30
C ILE A 275 -6.50 -3.93 -15.74
N ARG A 276 -6.62 -4.08 -14.41
CA ARG A 276 -6.95 -5.37 -13.79
C ARG A 276 -8.26 -5.97 -14.30
N MET A 277 -9.25 -5.13 -14.59
CA MET A 277 -10.55 -5.56 -15.12
C MET A 277 -10.58 -5.76 -16.64
N GLY A 278 -9.45 -5.54 -17.33
CA GLY A 278 -9.29 -5.76 -18.76
C GLY A 278 -9.66 -4.56 -19.65
N ASP A 279 -10.05 -3.42 -19.07
CA ASP A 279 -10.35 -2.19 -19.80
C ASP A 279 -9.06 -1.38 -20.07
N THR A 280 -8.13 -1.98 -20.81
CA THR A 280 -6.82 -1.38 -21.10
C THR A 280 -6.92 -0.16 -22.02
N ALA A 281 -7.96 -0.09 -22.85
CA ALA A 281 -8.18 1.03 -23.78
C ALA A 281 -8.56 2.30 -23.01
N ALA A 282 -9.55 2.23 -22.11
CA ALA A 282 -9.92 3.40 -21.30
C ALA A 282 -8.80 3.75 -20.31
N ALA A 283 -8.13 2.75 -19.73
CA ALA A 283 -6.98 2.98 -18.87
C ALA A 283 -5.86 3.78 -19.56
N ARG A 284 -5.52 3.44 -20.82
CA ARG A 284 -4.53 4.17 -21.61
C ARG A 284 -4.98 5.59 -21.94
N ALA A 285 -6.25 5.77 -22.30
CA ALA A 285 -6.80 7.09 -22.56
C ALA A 285 -6.74 7.99 -21.32
N GLU A 286 -7.10 7.44 -20.15
CA GLU A 286 -7.07 8.16 -18.88
C GLU A 286 -5.64 8.50 -18.44
N LEU A 287 -4.65 7.60 -18.59
CA LEU A 287 -3.25 7.91 -18.30
C LEU A 287 -2.70 9.06 -19.16
N ARG A 288 -3.06 9.07 -20.45
CA ARG A 288 -2.65 10.16 -21.36
C ARG A 288 -3.29 11.48 -20.93
N ARG A 289 -4.56 11.46 -20.52
CA ARG A 289 -5.27 12.63 -19.99
C ARG A 289 -4.58 13.15 -18.71
N LEU A 290 -4.32 12.26 -17.74
CA LEU A 290 -3.66 12.59 -16.48
C LEU A 290 -2.28 13.21 -16.70
N ARG A 291 -1.46 12.63 -17.59
CA ARG A 291 -0.16 13.21 -17.93
C ARG A 291 -0.29 14.58 -18.59
N ALA A 292 -1.18 14.72 -19.58
CA ALA A 292 -1.39 15.98 -20.29
C ALA A 292 -1.92 17.11 -19.38
N GLU A 293 -2.65 16.76 -18.31
CA GLU A 293 -3.09 17.70 -17.29
C GLU A 293 -1.97 18.07 -16.31
N PHE A 294 -1.19 17.08 -15.88
CA PHE A 294 -0.16 17.25 -14.86
C PHE A 294 1.10 17.95 -15.38
N GLU A 295 1.63 17.53 -16.52
CA GLU A 295 2.90 17.99 -17.08
C GLU A 295 3.01 19.53 -17.21
N PRO A 296 2.03 20.27 -17.77
CA PRO A 296 2.12 21.72 -17.86
C PRO A 296 2.00 22.45 -16.50
N ARG A 297 1.52 21.75 -15.46
CA ARG A 297 1.34 22.29 -14.11
C ARG A 297 2.42 21.83 -13.14
N ALA A 298 3.32 20.94 -13.56
CA ALA A 298 4.32 20.33 -12.68
C ALA A 298 5.18 21.39 -11.97
N GLU A 299 5.52 22.47 -12.66
CA GLU A 299 6.32 23.56 -12.09
C GLU A 299 5.57 24.45 -11.08
N THR A 300 4.23 24.39 -11.04
CA THR A 300 3.41 25.12 -10.07
C THR A 300 3.28 24.39 -8.73
N ILE A 301 3.68 23.11 -8.67
CA ILE A 301 3.61 22.26 -7.49
C ILE A 301 4.89 22.45 -6.67
N GLU A 302 4.83 22.37 -5.35
CA GLU A 302 6.02 22.37 -4.50
C GLU A 302 6.99 21.23 -4.88
N ASN A 303 8.30 21.52 -4.97
CA ASN A 303 9.28 20.61 -5.57
C ASN A 303 9.20 19.18 -5.02
N PHE A 304 9.06 19.03 -3.70
CA PHE A 304 9.09 17.74 -3.00
C PHE A 304 7.80 16.90 -3.18
N LEU A 305 6.77 17.46 -3.83
CA LEU A 305 5.53 16.75 -4.15
C LEU A 305 5.48 16.25 -5.60
N ARG A 306 6.31 16.80 -6.49
CA ARG A 306 6.25 16.56 -7.94
C ARG A 306 6.58 15.12 -8.33
N ALA A 307 7.60 14.53 -7.71
CA ALA A 307 8.10 13.23 -8.12
C ALA A 307 7.07 12.11 -7.86
N ALA A 308 6.17 12.26 -6.88
CA ALA A 308 5.12 11.28 -6.59
C ALA A 308 4.14 11.10 -7.76
N SER A 309 3.76 12.20 -8.40
CA SER A 309 2.90 12.19 -9.60
C SER A 309 3.58 11.50 -10.78
N TRP A 310 4.87 11.81 -11.02
CA TRP A 310 5.64 11.15 -12.08
C TRP A 310 5.79 9.64 -11.84
N ARG A 311 6.10 9.22 -10.61
CA ARG A 311 6.15 7.79 -10.23
C ARG A 311 4.83 7.09 -10.50
N SER A 312 3.72 7.70 -10.07
CA SER A 312 2.38 7.13 -10.26
C SER A 312 2.05 6.94 -11.74
N LEU A 313 2.35 7.92 -12.59
CA LEU A 313 2.18 7.80 -14.04
C LEU A 313 3.05 6.67 -14.62
N ALA A 314 4.32 6.57 -14.20
CA ALA A 314 5.24 5.51 -14.64
C ALA A 314 4.68 4.12 -14.31
N GLU A 315 4.17 3.92 -13.10
CA GLU A 315 3.55 2.65 -12.67
C GLU A 315 2.32 2.30 -13.49
N GLY A 316 1.50 3.30 -13.86
CA GLY A 316 0.36 3.11 -14.75
C GLY A 316 0.77 2.67 -16.15
N TYR A 317 1.74 3.36 -16.76
CA TYR A 317 2.27 2.99 -18.09
C TYR A 317 2.97 1.63 -18.08
N GLN A 318 3.60 1.26 -16.96
CA GLN A 318 4.30 -0.02 -16.82
C GLN A 318 3.32 -1.19 -16.88
N LEU A 319 2.14 -1.05 -16.27
CA LEU A 319 1.09 -2.06 -16.34
C LEU A 319 0.49 -2.22 -17.75
N LEU A 320 0.57 -1.18 -18.60
CA LEU A 320 0.15 -1.24 -20.00
C LEU A 320 1.25 -1.75 -20.95
N GLY A 321 2.48 -1.91 -20.46
CA GLY A 321 3.64 -2.24 -21.28
C GLY A 321 4.14 -1.09 -22.16
N ASP A 322 3.76 0.16 -21.87
CA ASP A 322 4.11 1.34 -22.66
C ASP A 322 5.53 1.83 -22.30
N THR A 323 6.55 1.01 -22.58
CA THR A 323 7.94 1.13 -22.04
C THR A 323 8.61 2.49 -22.24
N ASN A 324 8.38 3.14 -23.38
CA ASN A 324 8.92 4.48 -23.65
C ASN A 324 8.37 5.52 -22.67
N ASP A 325 7.08 5.46 -22.36
CA ASP A 325 6.43 6.39 -21.44
C ASP A 325 6.84 6.10 -19.99
N VAL A 326 7.04 4.83 -19.64
CA VAL A 326 7.57 4.42 -18.32
C VAL A 326 8.94 5.05 -18.06
N GLY A 327 9.89 4.85 -18.98
CA GLY A 327 11.24 5.40 -18.85
C GLY A 327 11.25 6.92 -18.75
N ARG A 328 10.41 7.60 -19.54
CA ARG A 328 10.25 9.06 -19.48
C ARG A 328 9.71 9.54 -18.14
N CYS A 329 8.66 8.91 -17.62
CA CYS A 329 8.08 9.28 -16.33
C CYS A 329 9.05 9.02 -15.18
N TYR A 330 9.80 7.91 -15.19
CA TYR A 330 10.82 7.67 -14.16
C TYR A 330 12.01 8.64 -14.27
N ALA A 331 12.44 9.00 -15.48
CA ALA A 331 13.45 10.03 -15.67
C ALA A 331 13.00 11.38 -15.07
N ALA A 332 11.75 11.77 -15.35
CA ALA A 332 11.13 12.99 -14.81
C ALA A 332 10.95 12.94 -13.28
N ALA A 333 10.63 11.77 -12.71
CA ALA A 333 10.58 11.59 -11.26
C ALA A 333 11.95 11.82 -10.59
N LEU A 334 13.02 11.28 -11.19
CA LEU A 334 14.39 11.49 -10.71
C LEU A 334 14.81 12.96 -10.82
N ASP A 335 14.49 13.62 -11.95
CA ASP A 335 14.82 15.03 -12.17
C ASP A 335 14.05 15.94 -11.19
N ALA A 336 12.75 15.68 -10.99
CA ALA A 336 11.93 16.40 -10.02
C ALA A 336 12.43 16.22 -8.58
N GLY A 337 12.85 15.00 -8.22
CA GLY A 337 13.42 14.73 -6.90
C GLY A 337 14.79 15.39 -6.70
N ALA A 338 15.61 15.47 -7.74
CA ALA A 338 16.97 16.01 -7.68
C ALA A 338 17.04 17.52 -7.47
N ILE A 339 16.03 18.28 -7.92
CA ILE A 339 15.95 19.74 -7.76
C ILE A 339 15.46 20.19 -6.37
N ASN A 340 15.14 19.24 -5.47
CA ASN A 340 14.78 19.58 -4.10
C ASN A 340 15.96 20.28 -3.39
N PRO A 341 15.70 21.31 -2.57
CA PRO A 341 16.75 22.21 -2.09
C PRO A 341 17.73 21.58 -1.10
N ASN A 342 17.25 20.66 -0.25
CA ASN A 342 18.04 20.01 0.81
C ASN A 342 18.19 18.51 0.56
N ALA A 343 19.14 17.85 1.22
CA ALA A 343 19.38 16.42 1.01
C ALA A 343 18.24 15.52 1.53
N ARG A 344 17.50 15.91 2.59
CA ARG A 344 16.36 15.11 3.08
C ARG A 344 15.31 14.84 1.98
N PRO A 345 14.61 15.84 1.40
CA PRO A 345 13.60 15.59 0.37
C PRO A 345 14.17 14.92 -0.89
N ARG A 346 15.44 15.20 -1.26
CA ARG A 346 16.13 14.48 -2.35
C ARG A 346 16.26 12.99 -2.06
N ALA A 347 16.65 12.62 -0.84
CA ALA A 347 16.79 11.24 -0.41
C ALA A 347 15.43 10.52 -0.29
N GLU A 348 14.38 11.22 0.19
CA GLU A 348 13.01 10.68 0.20
C GLU A 348 12.54 10.32 -1.21
N ASP A 349 12.67 11.24 -2.16
CA ASP A 349 12.23 11.03 -3.53
C ASP A 349 13.07 9.99 -4.28
N LEU A 350 14.38 9.99 -4.07
CA LEU A 350 15.25 8.99 -4.69
C LEU A 350 14.92 7.58 -4.18
N SER A 351 14.74 7.42 -2.86
CA SER A 351 14.35 6.15 -2.25
C SER A 351 12.99 5.68 -2.78
N ALA A 352 11.97 6.55 -2.76
CA ALA A 352 10.63 6.23 -3.25
C ALA A 352 10.62 5.88 -4.74
N THR A 353 11.47 6.52 -5.55
CA THR A 353 11.59 6.23 -6.98
C THR A 353 12.24 4.87 -7.22
N CYS A 354 13.29 4.51 -6.48
CA CYS A 354 13.88 3.18 -6.54
C CYS A 354 12.90 2.08 -6.10
N VAL A 355 12.13 2.32 -5.03
CA VAL A 355 11.05 1.43 -4.58
C VAL A 355 9.99 1.24 -5.67
N SER A 356 9.51 2.34 -6.25
CA SER A 356 8.50 2.29 -7.32
C SER A 356 8.97 1.47 -8.52
N MET A 357 10.21 1.66 -8.99
CA MET A 357 10.78 0.85 -10.08
C MET A 357 10.85 -0.65 -9.71
N ALA A 358 11.28 -0.96 -8.49
CA ALA A 358 11.42 -2.34 -8.03
C ALA A 358 10.06 -3.07 -7.94
N VAL A 359 9.06 -2.41 -7.37
CA VAL A 359 7.69 -2.94 -7.20
C VAL A 359 7.00 -3.08 -8.55
N SER A 360 7.09 -2.07 -9.42
CA SER A 360 6.49 -2.09 -10.76
C SER A 360 7.15 -3.09 -11.72
N GLY A 361 8.32 -3.63 -11.35
CA GLY A 361 9.08 -4.52 -12.22
C GLY A 361 9.71 -3.78 -13.40
N PHE A 362 10.02 -2.50 -13.24
CA PHE A 362 10.77 -1.75 -14.24
C PHE A 362 12.27 -1.99 -14.05
N MET A 363 12.93 -2.46 -15.11
CA MET A 363 14.39 -2.56 -15.16
C MET A 363 14.96 -1.26 -15.73
N PRO A 364 15.57 -0.39 -14.91
CA PRO A 364 16.12 0.86 -15.40
C PRO A 364 17.27 0.60 -16.38
N PRO A 365 17.30 1.31 -17.52
CA PRO A 365 18.44 1.25 -18.42
C PRO A 365 19.67 1.94 -17.77
N PRO A 366 20.89 1.71 -18.30
CA PRO A 366 22.13 2.23 -17.72
C PRO A 366 22.13 3.73 -17.45
N GLU A 367 21.46 4.52 -18.29
CA GLU A 367 21.37 5.98 -18.15
C GLU A 367 20.61 6.38 -16.89
N LEU A 368 19.53 5.66 -16.54
CA LEU A 368 18.78 5.92 -15.31
C LEU A 368 19.54 5.43 -14.07
N LEU A 369 20.25 4.31 -14.17
CA LEU A 369 21.12 3.83 -13.09
C LEU A 369 22.23 4.86 -12.78
N LEU A 370 22.88 5.40 -13.81
CA LEU A 370 23.87 6.46 -13.64
C LEU A 370 23.26 7.71 -13.00
N ARG A 371 22.04 8.08 -13.38
CA ARG A 371 21.32 9.21 -12.78
C ARG A 371 21.02 8.96 -11.29
N ILE A 372 20.57 7.76 -10.92
CA ILE A 372 20.34 7.36 -9.53
C ILE A 372 21.62 7.53 -8.69
N GLU A 373 22.75 7.01 -9.18
CA GLU A 373 24.03 7.11 -8.45
C GLU A 373 24.53 8.55 -8.34
N ASN A 374 24.35 9.38 -9.38
CA ASN A 374 24.71 10.79 -9.33
C ASN A 374 23.89 11.57 -8.29
N ILE A 375 22.57 11.32 -8.22
CA ILE A 375 21.71 11.96 -7.21
C ILE A 375 22.13 11.51 -5.81
N ARG A 376 22.37 10.20 -5.64
CA ARG A 376 22.83 9.61 -4.37
C ARG A 376 24.15 10.23 -3.92
N ALA A 377 25.13 10.36 -4.80
CA ALA A 377 26.43 10.94 -4.49
C ALA A 377 26.34 12.43 -4.08
N GLY A 378 25.30 13.13 -4.54
CA GLY A 378 25.02 14.53 -4.18
C GLY A 378 24.24 14.73 -2.88
N LEU A 379 23.90 13.66 -2.14
CA LEU A 379 23.23 13.75 -0.83
C LEU A 379 24.25 14.15 0.24
N ALA A 380 24.36 15.46 0.46
CA ALA A 380 25.25 16.08 1.44
C ALA A 380 24.57 17.29 2.09
N ASP A 381 25.21 17.87 3.11
CA ASP A 381 24.69 19.04 3.81
C ASP A 381 24.29 20.19 2.86
N PRO A 382 23.21 20.93 3.15
CA PRO A 382 22.34 20.77 4.33
C PRO A 382 21.32 19.61 4.18
N TRP A 383 21.12 18.87 5.27
CA TRP A 383 20.13 17.80 5.39
C TRP A 383 18.70 18.31 5.66
#